data_AF-A0A937DDQ3-F1
#
_entry.id   AF-A0A937DDQ3-F1
#
_cell.length_a   1.000
_cell.length_b   1.000
_cell.length_c   1.000
_cell.angle_alpha   90.00
_cell.angle_beta   90.00
_cell.angle_gamma   90.00
#
_symmetry.space_group_name_H-M   'P 1'
#
loop_
_entity.id
_entity.type
_entity.pdbx_description
1 polymer ?
#
loop_
_entity_poly.entity_id
_entity_poly.type
_entity_poly.pdbx_seq_one_letter_code
_entity_poly.pdbx_strand_id
1 'polypeptide(L)'
;MQRKFFPFDKNYLLEQAQLEMKHELSLYLVEQVKQTYLLRYNPLGLIDKSIEKIVNTTEYSLVEVGELYEEMAGIYRYKFSSNQLELLFDGKDHLEKYKEDWTMAFKEWLFEFGKSKNFLKAVLEATIFYPEDKQAQLAYSRLRNFISEQFGLKVYKYKGIIPMKIA
;
A
#
# COMPACT_ATOMS: atom_id res chain seq x y z
N MET A 1 13.44 14.20 -4.19
CA MET A 1 14.29 13.46 -5.14
C MET A 1 13.72 12.06 -5.27
N GLN A 2 13.04 11.75 -6.38
CA GLN A 2 12.29 10.50 -6.58
C GLN A 2 13.22 9.29 -6.64
N ARG A 3 12.87 8.25 -5.88
CA ARG A 3 13.60 6.98 -5.80
C ARG A 3 13.33 6.19 -7.09
N LYS A 4 14.33 6.06 -7.96
CA LYS A 4 14.23 5.18 -9.14
C LYS A 4 14.24 3.73 -8.70
N PHE A 5 13.11 3.04 -8.84
CA PHE A 5 12.95 1.66 -8.40
C PHE A 5 13.53 0.63 -9.38
N PHE A 6 13.78 0.99 -10.65
CA PHE A 6 14.49 0.15 -11.63
C PHE A 6 14.90 0.98 -12.88
N PRO A 7 15.86 0.50 -13.71
CA PRO A 7 16.39 1.26 -14.85
C PRO A 7 15.39 1.61 -15.96
N PHE A 8 14.31 0.84 -16.08
CA PHE A 8 13.26 0.97 -17.11
C PHE A 8 11.97 1.63 -16.62
N ASP A 9 12.00 2.33 -15.48
CA ASP A 9 10.84 3.06 -14.95
C ASP A 9 10.61 4.35 -15.77
N LYS A 10 10.08 4.20 -16.98
CA LYS A 10 9.86 5.28 -17.97
C LYS A 10 8.40 5.75 -18.06
N ASN A 11 7.47 5.13 -17.34
CA ASN A 11 6.06 5.51 -17.40
C ASN A 11 5.78 6.71 -16.48
N TYR A 12 6.20 7.89 -16.92
CA TYR A 12 6.08 9.14 -16.15
C TYR A 12 4.63 9.52 -15.83
N LEU A 13 3.68 9.20 -16.72
CA LEU A 13 2.25 9.48 -16.48
C LEU A 13 1.68 8.59 -15.39
N LEU A 14 2.01 7.28 -15.39
CA LEU A 14 1.62 6.39 -14.32
C LEU A 14 2.29 6.76 -12.99
N GLU A 15 3.58 7.15 -13.02
CA GLU A 15 4.26 7.66 -11.84
C GLU A 15 3.58 8.92 -11.29
N GLN A 16 3.21 9.86 -12.15
CA GLN A 16 2.48 11.06 -11.77
C GLN A 16 1.12 10.72 -11.16
N ALA A 17 0.33 9.86 -11.81
CA ALA A 17 -0.94 9.37 -11.27
C ALA A 17 -0.76 8.81 -9.86
N GLN A 18 0.24 7.94 -9.66
CA GLN A 18 0.53 7.34 -8.36
C GLN A 18 0.97 8.37 -7.31
N LEU A 19 1.66 9.45 -7.68
CA LEU A 19 2.01 10.52 -6.75
C LEU A 19 0.78 11.32 -6.32
N GLU A 20 -0.07 11.70 -7.27
CA GLU A 20 -1.31 12.44 -7.00
C GLU A 20 -2.24 11.64 -6.07
N MET A 21 -2.26 10.32 -6.23
CA MET A 21 -3.11 9.43 -5.44
C MET A 21 -2.52 8.99 -4.09
N LYS A 22 -1.26 9.32 -3.80
CA LYS A 22 -0.53 8.79 -2.63
C LYS A 22 -1.26 9.05 -1.33
N HIS A 23 -1.70 10.30 -1.11
CA HIS A 23 -2.33 10.69 0.14
C HIS A 23 -3.69 9.99 0.33
N GLU A 24 -4.54 10.06 -0.70
CA GLU A 24 -5.88 9.46 -0.69
C GLU A 24 -5.82 7.94 -0.47
N LEU A 25 -4.97 7.24 -1.23
CA LEU A 25 -4.88 5.78 -1.13
C LEU A 25 -4.19 5.30 0.17
N SER A 26 -3.28 6.10 0.74
CA SER A 26 -2.70 5.80 2.06
C SER A 26 -3.74 5.92 3.17
N LEU A 27 -4.60 6.95 3.13
CA LEU A 27 -5.73 7.09 4.06
C LEU A 27 -6.73 5.94 3.88
N TYR A 28 -7.09 5.64 2.63
CA TYR A 28 -7.98 4.53 2.31
C TYR A 28 -7.46 3.20 2.87
N LEU A 29 -6.15 2.93 2.76
CA LEU A 29 -5.54 1.73 3.33
C LEU A 29 -5.82 1.61 4.83
N VAL A 30 -5.59 2.68 5.60
CA VAL A 30 -5.79 2.67 7.04
C VAL A 30 -7.26 2.43 7.38
N GLU A 31 -8.18 3.14 6.71
CA GLU A 31 -9.61 2.98 6.93
C GLU A 31 -10.12 1.59 6.58
N GLN A 32 -9.69 1.02 5.45
CA GLN A 32 -10.05 -0.34 5.09
C GLN A 32 -9.55 -1.37 6.09
N VAL A 33 -8.33 -1.20 6.60
CA VAL A 33 -7.79 -2.07 7.65
C VAL A 33 -8.60 -1.95 8.94
N LYS A 34 -8.97 -0.74 9.38
CA LYS A 34 -9.84 -0.52 10.54
C LYS A 34 -11.17 -1.25 10.37
N GLN A 35 -11.86 -1.02 9.25
CA GLN A 35 -13.15 -1.65 8.96
C GLN A 35 -13.05 -3.18 8.91
N THR A 36 -12.04 -3.71 8.20
CA THR A 36 -11.83 -5.16 8.08
C THR A 36 -11.50 -5.80 9.42
N TYR A 37 -10.68 -5.14 10.25
CA TYR A 37 -10.34 -5.63 11.58
C TYR A 37 -11.57 -5.69 12.49
N LEU A 38 -12.36 -4.61 12.53
CA LEU A 38 -13.56 -4.53 13.35
C LEU A 38 -14.61 -5.57 12.93
N LEU A 39 -14.87 -5.69 11.62
CA LEU A 39 -15.82 -6.68 11.10
C LEU A 39 -15.43 -8.12 11.46
N ARG A 40 -14.13 -8.44 11.39
CA ARG A 40 -13.65 -9.82 11.57
C ARG A 40 -13.38 -10.20 13.02
N TYR A 41 -12.87 -9.27 13.82
CA TYR A 41 -12.40 -9.54 15.19
C TYR A 41 -13.26 -8.87 16.27
N ASN A 42 -14.16 -7.96 15.90
CA ASN A 42 -15.14 -7.39 16.81
C ASN A 42 -16.56 -7.35 16.21
N PRO A 43 -17.11 -8.50 15.73
CA PRO A 43 -18.44 -8.53 15.11
C PRO A 43 -19.56 -8.15 16.07
N LEU A 44 -19.34 -8.27 17.39
CA LEU A 44 -20.31 -7.91 18.43
C LEU A 44 -20.24 -6.44 18.86
N GLY A 45 -19.26 -5.68 18.36
CA GLY A 45 -19.09 -4.27 18.71
C GLY A 45 -18.75 -4.04 20.19
N LEU A 46 -18.07 -5.00 20.83
CA LEU A 46 -17.63 -4.85 22.21
C LEU A 46 -16.56 -3.75 22.29
N ILE A 47 -16.74 -2.82 23.21
CA ILE A 47 -15.82 -1.70 23.38
C ILE A 47 -14.84 -2.06 24.50
N ASP A 48 -13.60 -2.34 24.11
CA ASP A 48 -12.44 -2.35 25.00
C ASP A 48 -11.53 -1.16 24.69
N LYS A 49 -10.49 -0.94 25.50
CA LYS A 49 -9.55 0.18 25.33
C LYS A 49 -8.86 0.20 23.96
N SER A 50 -8.60 -0.98 23.37
CA SER A 50 -7.97 -1.10 22.06
C SER A 50 -8.95 -0.77 20.94
N ILE A 51 -10.18 -1.26 21.03
CA ILE A 51 -11.26 -0.95 20.08
C ILE A 51 -11.62 0.54 20.15
N GLU A 52 -11.74 1.09 21.36
CA GLU A 52 -11.99 2.52 21.58
C GLU A 52 -10.92 3.37 20.88
N LYS A 53 -9.64 2.99 21.03
CA LYS A 53 -8.54 3.66 20.32
C LYS A 53 -8.69 3.54 18.80
N ILE A 54 -9.00 2.35 18.27
CA ILE A 54 -9.20 2.16 16.82
C ILE A 54 -10.34 3.04 16.30
N VAL A 55 -11.48 3.07 16.99
CA VAL A 55 -12.67 3.81 16.56
C VAL A 55 -12.47 5.32 16.65
N ASN A 56 -11.89 5.80 17.76
CA ASN A 56 -11.77 7.23 18.03
C ASN A 56 -10.60 7.91 17.31
N THR A 57 -9.60 7.17 16.83
CA THR A 57 -8.51 7.75 16.06
C THR A 57 -8.99 8.14 14.66
N THR A 58 -9.02 9.45 14.40
CA THR A 58 -9.36 10.07 13.10
C THR A 58 -8.15 10.65 12.36
N GLU A 59 -7.05 10.89 13.07
CA GLU A 59 -5.78 11.37 12.52
C GLU A 59 -4.75 10.24 12.58
N TYR A 60 -4.08 9.98 11.45
CA TYR A 60 -3.15 8.85 11.30
C TYR A 60 -1.75 9.32 10.98
N SER A 61 -0.75 8.67 11.56
CA SER A 61 0.60 8.73 10.97
C SER A 61 0.58 7.95 9.65
N LEU A 62 0.89 8.65 8.55
CA LEU A 62 0.98 8.06 7.22
C LEU A 62 2.42 7.85 6.77
N VAL A 63 3.41 7.97 7.66
CA VAL A 63 4.83 7.89 7.29
C VAL A 63 5.16 6.48 6.78
N GLU A 64 4.95 5.47 7.60
CA GLU A 64 5.26 4.07 7.29
C GLU A 64 4.35 3.50 6.19
N VAL A 65 3.06 3.82 6.26
CA VAL A 65 2.09 3.40 5.24
C VAL A 65 2.34 4.09 3.91
N GLY A 66 2.79 5.34 3.93
CA GLY A 66 3.19 6.08 2.74
C GLY A 66 4.44 5.49 2.08
N GLU A 67 5.40 4.97 2.86
CA GLU A 67 6.51 4.20 2.30
C GLU A 67 6.04 2.88 1.70
N LEU A 68 5.14 2.16 2.39
CA LEU A 68 4.55 0.92 1.91
C LEU A 68 3.83 1.13 0.57
N TYR A 69 3.07 2.22 0.46
CA TYR A 69 2.40 2.65 -0.76
C TYR A 69 3.39 2.84 -1.92
N GLU A 70 4.51 3.53 -1.69
CA GLU A 70 5.53 3.73 -2.71
C GLU A 70 6.14 2.40 -3.18
N GLU A 71 6.36 1.45 -2.27
CA GLU A 71 6.84 0.12 -2.62
C GLU A 71 5.81 -0.65 -3.47
N MET A 72 4.52 -0.60 -3.12
CA MET A 72 3.44 -1.19 -3.91
C MET A 72 3.33 -0.54 -5.30
N ALA A 73 3.41 0.79 -5.37
CA ALA A 73 3.39 1.53 -6.63
C ALA A 73 4.56 1.11 -7.53
N GLY A 74 5.76 0.99 -6.97
CA GLY A 74 6.94 0.47 -7.68
C GLY A 74 6.75 -0.96 -8.18
N ILE A 75 6.19 -1.85 -7.36
CA ILE A 75 5.86 -3.23 -7.75
C ILE A 75 4.86 -3.26 -8.91
N TYR A 76 3.84 -2.40 -8.87
CA TYR A 76 2.88 -2.26 -9.96
C TYR A 76 3.55 -1.85 -11.26
N ARG A 77 4.35 -0.78 -11.24
CA ARG A 77 5.10 -0.33 -12.43
C ARG A 77 6.04 -1.40 -12.97
N TYR A 78 6.63 -2.21 -12.09
CA TYR A 78 7.47 -3.34 -12.48
C TYR A 78 6.66 -4.45 -13.18
N LYS A 79 5.47 -4.80 -12.66
CA LYS A 79 4.60 -5.84 -13.23
C LYS A 79 3.95 -5.43 -14.55
N PHE A 80 3.62 -4.14 -14.71
CA PHE A 80 2.88 -3.61 -15.86
C PHE A 80 3.74 -2.69 -16.74
N SER A 81 5.07 -2.90 -16.76
CA SER A 81 6.02 -2.03 -17.45
C SER A 81 5.81 -1.94 -18.96
N SER A 82 5.10 -2.91 -19.56
CA SER A 82 4.80 -2.97 -21.01
C SER A 82 3.68 -2.03 -21.47
N ASN A 83 2.80 -1.55 -20.58
CA ASN A 83 1.55 -0.89 -20.95
C ASN A 83 1.69 0.62 -21.22
N GLN A 84 2.82 1.04 -21.79
CA GLN A 84 3.02 2.46 -22.10
C GLN A 84 2.17 2.87 -23.31
N LEU A 85 1.22 3.79 -23.08
CA LEU A 85 0.43 4.45 -24.12
C LEU A 85 -0.44 3.50 -24.95
N GLU A 86 -1.20 2.62 -24.27
CA GLU A 86 -2.30 1.90 -24.92
C GLU A 86 -3.25 2.90 -25.60
N LEU A 87 -3.57 2.69 -26.87
CA LEU A 87 -4.50 3.56 -27.60
C LEU A 87 -5.87 3.58 -26.89
N LEU A 88 -6.24 4.75 -26.39
CA LEU A 88 -7.55 4.98 -25.78
C LEU A 88 -8.52 5.41 -26.88
N PHE A 89 -9.46 4.52 -27.19
CA PHE A 89 -10.50 4.78 -28.18
C PHE A 89 -11.75 5.46 -27.59
N ASP A 90 -11.79 5.64 -26.26
CA ASP A 90 -12.89 6.25 -25.51
C ASP A 90 -12.70 7.76 -25.28
N GLY A 91 -11.57 8.34 -25.73
CA GLY A 91 -11.26 9.75 -25.58
C GLY A 91 -10.91 10.18 -24.16
N LYS A 92 -10.74 9.24 -23.22
CA LYS A 92 -10.29 9.56 -21.86
C LYS A 92 -8.83 10.01 -21.85
N ASP A 93 -8.50 10.87 -20.89
CA ASP A 93 -7.11 11.24 -20.64
C ASP A 93 -6.33 10.05 -20.03
N HIS A 94 -5.10 9.85 -20.48
CA HIS A 94 -4.26 8.75 -20.01
C HIS A 94 -3.97 8.83 -18.50
N LEU A 95 -3.84 10.03 -17.93
CA LEU A 95 -3.60 10.20 -16.51
C LEU A 95 -4.79 9.68 -15.70
N GLU A 96 -6.01 10.03 -16.10
CA GLU A 96 -7.23 9.58 -15.43
C GLU A 96 -7.40 8.06 -15.54
N LYS A 97 -7.14 7.47 -16.71
CA LYS A 97 -7.11 6.01 -16.82
C LYS A 97 -6.08 5.38 -15.89
N TYR A 98 -4.85 5.90 -15.84
CA TYR A 98 -3.83 5.36 -14.94
C TYR A 98 -4.19 5.50 -13.46
N LYS A 99 -4.89 6.58 -13.07
CA LYS A 99 -5.45 6.71 -11.72
C LYS A 99 -6.51 5.64 -11.45
N GLU A 100 -7.47 5.45 -12.35
CA GLU A 100 -8.51 4.43 -12.24
C GLU A 100 -7.90 3.02 -12.11
N ASP A 101 -7.01 2.65 -13.03
CA ASP A 101 -6.35 1.34 -13.08
C ASP A 101 -5.52 1.10 -11.81
N TRP A 102 -4.73 2.08 -11.39
CA TRP A 102 -3.93 1.98 -10.18
C TRP A 102 -4.80 1.84 -8.93
N THR A 103 -5.86 2.64 -8.82
CA THR A 103 -6.81 2.56 -7.71
C THR A 103 -7.41 1.18 -7.59
N MET A 104 -7.87 0.63 -8.71
CA MET A 104 -8.51 -0.68 -8.76
C MET A 104 -7.52 -1.76 -8.31
N ALA A 105 -6.34 -1.81 -8.90
CA ALA A 105 -5.31 -2.77 -8.53
C ALA A 105 -4.88 -2.65 -7.05
N PHE A 106 -4.73 -1.42 -6.56
CA PHE A 106 -4.38 -1.17 -5.16
C PHE A 106 -5.47 -1.66 -4.21
N LYS A 107 -6.73 -1.37 -4.49
CA LYS A 107 -7.88 -1.82 -3.69
C LYS A 107 -8.02 -3.34 -3.69
N GLU A 108 -7.83 -3.99 -4.84
CA GLU A 108 -7.83 -5.45 -4.95
C GLU A 108 -6.71 -6.08 -4.11
N TRP A 109 -5.50 -5.54 -4.19
CA TRP A 109 -4.39 -6.01 -3.36
C TRP A 109 -4.68 -5.84 -1.87
N LEU A 110 -5.23 -4.70 -1.46
CA LEU A 110 -5.62 -4.48 -0.07
C LEU A 110 -6.71 -5.44 0.41
N PHE A 111 -7.68 -5.75 -0.45
CA PHE A 111 -8.71 -6.75 -0.14
C PHE A 111 -8.09 -8.12 0.14
N GLU A 112 -7.14 -8.56 -0.69
CA GLU A 112 -6.41 -9.81 -0.46
C GLU A 112 -5.54 -9.76 0.80
N PHE A 113 -4.83 -8.64 1.04
CA PHE A 113 -3.99 -8.47 2.22
C PHE A 113 -4.80 -8.41 3.53
N GLY A 114 -6.01 -7.86 3.48
CA GLY A 114 -6.95 -7.83 4.60
C GLY A 114 -7.35 -9.22 5.12
N LYS A 115 -7.14 -10.28 4.33
CA LYS A 115 -7.34 -11.67 4.77
C LYS A 115 -6.25 -12.11 5.77
N SER A 116 -5.10 -11.44 5.81
CA SER A 116 -4.00 -11.73 6.73
C SER A 116 -4.14 -10.95 8.04
N LYS A 117 -4.27 -11.68 9.16
CA LYS A 117 -4.26 -11.08 10.51
C LYS A 117 -2.99 -10.27 10.79
N ASN A 118 -1.84 -10.75 10.30
CA ASN A 118 -0.55 -10.12 10.54
C ASN A 118 -0.45 -8.77 9.83
N PHE A 119 -0.99 -8.69 8.61
CA PHE A 119 -1.07 -7.44 7.86
C PHE A 119 -1.94 -6.41 8.59
N LEU A 120 -3.17 -6.79 8.96
CA LEU A 120 -4.09 -5.90 9.67
C LEU A 120 -3.47 -5.35 10.97
N LYS A 121 -2.88 -6.21 11.79
CA LYS A 121 -2.24 -5.80 13.03
C LYS A 121 -1.07 -4.85 12.81
N ALA A 122 -0.18 -5.18 11.86
CA ALA A 122 1.00 -4.36 11.63
C ALA A 122 0.64 -2.97 11.08
N VAL A 123 -0.40 -2.84 10.25
CA VAL A 123 -0.90 -1.53 9.85
C VAL A 123 -1.44 -0.74 11.06
N LEU A 124 -2.32 -1.34 11.87
CA LEU A 124 -2.87 -0.67 13.05
C LEU A 124 -1.78 -0.27 14.06
N GLU A 125 -0.76 -1.10 14.24
CA GLU A 125 0.39 -0.83 15.09
C GLU A 125 1.18 0.38 14.58
N ALA A 126 1.43 0.46 13.28
CA ALA A 126 2.17 1.55 12.66
C ALA A 126 1.40 2.88 12.65
N THR A 127 0.07 2.87 12.49
CA THR A 127 -0.70 4.10 12.26
C THR A 127 -1.49 4.61 13.45
N ILE A 128 -1.98 3.70 14.30
CA ILE A 128 -2.90 4.04 15.41
C ILE A 128 -2.22 3.82 16.76
N PHE A 129 -1.64 2.64 16.98
CA PHE A 129 -1.18 2.28 18.32
C PHE A 129 0.14 2.94 18.70
N TYR A 130 1.13 2.93 17.79
CA TYR A 130 2.50 3.34 18.08
C TYR A 130 3.12 4.25 17.00
N PRO A 131 2.43 5.30 16.53
CA PRO A 131 2.86 6.09 15.36
C PRO A 131 4.22 6.80 15.49
N GLU A 132 4.70 7.05 16.71
CA GLU A 132 5.96 7.78 16.96
C GLU A 132 7.07 6.91 17.59
N ASP A 133 6.81 5.62 17.79
CA ASP A 133 7.74 4.70 18.48
C ASP A 133 8.54 3.86 17.47
N LYS A 134 9.68 3.33 17.90
CA LYS A 134 10.43 2.26 17.21
C LYS A 134 9.53 1.07 16.85
N GLN A 135 8.43 0.88 17.57
CA GLN A 135 7.43 -0.14 17.26
C GLN A 135 6.75 0.07 15.90
N ALA A 136 6.53 1.31 15.44
CA ALA A 136 6.05 1.58 14.09
C ALA A 136 7.04 1.09 13.03
N GLN A 137 8.35 1.30 13.24
CA GLN A 137 9.37 0.79 12.32
C GLN A 137 9.43 -0.74 12.28
N LEU A 138 9.23 -1.42 13.42
CA LEU A 138 9.14 -2.88 13.48
C LEU A 138 7.87 -3.40 12.80
N ALA A 139 6.75 -2.70 12.96
CA ALA A 139 5.51 -2.99 12.25
C ALA A 139 5.69 -2.82 10.74
N TYR A 140 6.30 -1.73 10.31
CA TYR A 140 6.65 -1.50 8.92
C TYR A 140 7.58 -2.57 8.34
N SER A 141 8.61 -3.00 9.07
CA SER A 141 9.49 -4.09 8.63
C SER A 141 8.71 -5.39 8.38
N ARG A 142 7.73 -5.70 9.23
CA ARG A 142 6.83 -6.85 9.04
C ARG A 142 5.93 -6.67 7.81
N LEU A 143 5.37 -5.48 7.59
CA LEU A 143 4.56 -5.17 6.39
C LEU A 143 5.38 -5.33 5.11
N ARG A 144 6.61 -4.82 5.09
CA ARG A 144 7.51 -4.91 3.95
C ARG A 144 7.89 -6.35 3.62
N ASN A 145 8.17 -7.18 4.63
CA ASN A 145 8.40 -8.60 4.43
C ASN A 145 7.15 -9.30 3.88
N PHE A 146 5.98 -9.01 4.44
CA PHE A 146 4.71 -9.54 3.97
C PHE A 146 4.46 -9.21 2.49
N ILE A 147 4.61 -7.94 2.09
CA ILE A 147 4.48 -7.52 0.69
C ILE A 147 5.48 -8.25 -0.21
N SER A 148 6.72 -8.39 0.25
CA SER A 148 7.75 -9.07 -0.53
C SER A 148 7.41 -10.54 -0.79
N GLU A 149 6.86 -11.23 0.23
CA GLU A 149 6.38 -12.61 0.11
C GLU A 149 5.15 -12.72 -0.79
N GLN A 150 4.14 -11.85 -0.60
CA GLN A 150 2.91 -11.87 -1.40
C GLN A 150 3.18 -11.68 -2.90
N PHE A 151 4.14 -10.83 -3.25
CA PHE A 151 4.47 -10.56 -4.64
C PHE A 151 5.64 -11.39 -5.18
N GLY A 152 6.38 -12.11 -4.34
CA GLY A 152 7.62 -12.79 -4.72
C GLY A 152 8.73 -11.83 -5.19
N LEU A 153 8.69 -10.57 -4.73
CA LEU A 153 9.55 -9.48 -5.19
C LEU A 153 10.15 -8.75 -3.99
N LYS A 154 11.48 -8.53 -4.00
CA LYS A 154 12.14 -7.69 -2.99
C LYS A 154 12.47 -6.32 -3.54
N VAL A 155 12.04 -5.28 -2.83
CA VAL A 155 12.33 -3.88 -3.17
C VAL A 155 13.57 -3.42 -2.39
N TYR A 156 14.69 -3.17 -3.05
CA TYR A 156 15.92 -2.64 -2.44
C TYR A 156 16.10 -1.15 -2.71
N LYS A 157 16.62 -0.38 -1.74
CA LYS A 157 16.92 1.07 -1.92
C LYS A 157 17.85 1.35 -3.10
N TYR A 158 18.90 0.55 -3.25
CA TYR A 158 19.96 0.79 -4.25
C TYR A 158 19.91 -0.16 -5.45
N LYS A 159 19.32 -1.35 -5.28
CA LYS A 159 19.26 -2.38 -6.33
C LYS A 159 17.92 -2.44 -7.06
N GLY A 160 16.93 -1.68 -6.58
CA GLY A 160 15.60 -1.71 -7.16
C GLY A 160 14.82 -2.99 -6.85
N ILE A 161 13.87 -3.33 -7.71
CA ILE A 161 13.00 -4.50 -7.54
C ILE A 161 13.69 -5.74 -8.12
N ILE A 162 13.81 -6.79 -7.31
CA ILE A 162 14.46 -8.05 -7.68
C ILE A 162 13.49 -9.22 -7.41
N PRO A 163 13.29 -10.15 -8.37
CA PRO A 163 12.54 -11.37 -8.13
C PRO A 163 13.22 -12.24 -7.08
N MET A 164 12.43 -12.76 -6.14
CA MET A 164 12.93 -13.74 -5.18
C MET A 164 13.26 -15.02 -5.94
N LYS A 165 14.54 -15.41 -5.95
CA LYS A 165 14.92 -16.76 -6.38
C LYS A 165 14.31 -17.73 -5.39
N ILE A 166 13.27 -18.46 -5.80
CA ILE A 166 12.82 -19.64 -5.08
C ILE A 166 13.95 -20.66 -5.27
N ALA A 167 14.58 -21.05 -4.15
CA ALA A 167 15.61 -22.08 -4.13
C ALA A 167 14.97 -23.47 -4.24
#